data_AF-A0A1I4Y4E1-F1
#
_entry.id   AF-A0A1I4Y4E1-F1
#
_cell.length_a   1.000
_cell.length_b   1.000
_cell.length_c   1.000
_cell.angle_alpha   90.00
_cell.angle_beta   90.00
_cell.angle_gamma   90.00
#
_symmetry.space_group_name_H-M   'P 1'
#
loop_
_entity.id
_entity.type
_entity.pdbx_description
1 polymer ?
#
loop_
_entity_poly.entity_id
_entity_poly.type
_entity_poly.pdbx_seq_one_letter_code
_entity_poly.pdbx_strand_id
1 'polypeptide(L)'
;MSTTVLTVYAIILSIFALICLYRAYAGPTTADRVVSINVISTKVTVLIAVIAVLTEQNAFIDVAIIYAMMGFIATIAVSKYIEKGKIY
;
A
#
# COMPACT_ATOMS: atom_id res chain seq x y z
N MET A 1 -8.98 4.83 -24.83
CA MET A 1 -9.32 5.87 -23.83
C MET A 1 -9.21 5.32 -22.40
N SER A 2 -9.97 4.27 -22.04
CA SER A 2 -9.95 3.69 -20.68
C SER A 2 -8.56 3.19 -20.23
N THR A 3 -7.87 2.43 -21.08
CA THR A 3 -6.54 1.87 -20.79
C THR A 3 -5.46 2.95 -20.60
N THR A 4 -5.45 3.99 -21.44
CA THR A 4 -4.52 5.12 -21.31
C THR A 4 -4.69 5.85 -19.97
N VAL A 5 -5.93 6.06 -19.53
CA VAL A 5 -6.24 6.70 -18.24
C VAL A 5 -5.75 5.83 -17.08
N LEU A 6 -5.95 4.51 -17.14
CA LEU A 6 -5.44 3.57 -16.14
C LEU A 6 -3.91 3.58 -16.05
N THR A 7 -3.22 3.63 -17.18
CA THR A 7 -1.75 3.70 -17.22
C THR A 7 -1.24 5.01 -16.62
N VAL A 8 -1.84 6.15 -16.96
CA VAL A 8 -1.48 7.46 -16.36
C VAL A 8 -1.70 7.43 -14.85
N TYR A 9 -2.83 6.87 -14.40
CA TYR A 9 -3.13 6.71 -12.99
C TYR A 9 -2.10 5.83 -12.26
N ALA A 10 -1.69 4.71 -12.86
CA ALA A 10 -0.67 3.83 -12.31
C ALA A 10 0.70 4.52 -12.19
N ILE A 11 1.09 5.35 -13.17
CA ILE A 11 2.33 6.13 -13.10
C ILE A 11 2.28 7.13 -11.95
N ILE A 12 1.19 7.88 -11.82
CA ILE A 12 0.99 8.86 -10.74
C ILE A 12 1.03 8.16 -9.37
N LEU A 13 0.34 7.03 -9.22
CA LEU A 13 0.36 6.25 -7.98
C LEU A 13 1.76 5.73 -7.63
N SER A 14 2.52 5.31 -8.64
CA SER A 14 3.90 4.85 -8.45
C SER A 14 4.81 5.98 -7.94
N ILE A 15 4.67 7.20 -8.50
CA ILE A 15 5.39 8.38 -8.02
C ILE A 15 5.01 8.69 -6.56
N PHE A 16 3.72 8.67 -6.22
CA PHE A 16 3.29 8.87 -4.85
C PHE A 16 3.80 7.76 -3.91
N ALA A 17 3.92 6.52 -4.37
CA ALA A 17 4.48 5.42 -3.59
C ALA A 17 5.95 5.67 -3.26
N LEU A 18 6.74 6.19 -4.22
CA LEU A 18 8.15 6.56 -4.00
C LEU A 18 8.29 7.71 -2.99
N ILE A 19 7.40 8.72 -3.03
CA ILE A 19 7.38 9.81 -2.04
C ILE A 19 7.07 9.25 -0.64
N CYS A 20 6.11 8.32 -0.54
CA CYS A 20 5.81 7.66 0.73
C CYS A 20 6.98 6.79 1.22
N LEU A 21 7.73 6.16 0.31
CA LEU A 21 8.94 5.40 0.65
C LEU A 21 9.99 6.32 1.30
N TYR A 22 10.19 7.53 0.74
CA TYR A 22 11.05 8.53 1.35
C TYR A 22 10.58 8.92 2.76
N ARG A 23 9.27 9.15 2.96
CA ARG A 23 8.71 9.43 4.30
C ARG A 23 8.82 8.26 5.28
N ALA A 24 8.73 7.02 4.81
CA ALA A 24 8.91 5.84 5.64
C ALA A 24 10.35 5.74 6.18
N TYR A 25 11.33 6.18 5.40
CA TYR A 25 12.73 6.23 5.81
C TYR A 25 13.06 7.45 6.68
N ALA A 26 12.71 8.66 6.22
CA ALA A 26 13.06 9.92 6.85
C ALA A 26 12.06 10.39 7.93
N GLY A 27 11.04 9.59 8.26
CA GLY A 27 10.02 9.92 9.25
C GLY A 27 10.63 10.18 10.64
N PRO A 28 10.27 11.28 11.33
CA PRO A 28 10.86 11.67 12.61
C PRO A 28 10.38 10.79 13.76
N THR A 29 9.13 10.31 13.72
CA THR A 29 8.58 9.41 14.75
C THR A 29 8.40 8.00 14.21
N THR A 30 8.45 6.99 15.10
CA THR A 30 8.13 5.60 14.74
C THR A 30 6.72 5.48 14.17
N ALA A 31 5.76 6.25 14.72
CA ALA A 31 4.39 6.29 14.22
C ALA A 31 4.33 6.81 12.77
N ASP A 32 5.07 7.86 12.41
CA ASP A 32 5.12 8.38 11.04
C ASP A 32 5.61 7.34 10.04
N ARG A 33 6.62 6.54 10.43
CA ARG A 33 7.17 5.48 9.58
C ARG A 33 6.14 4.38 9.35
N VAL A 34 5.44 3.97 10.39
CA VAL A 34 4.41 2.92 10.33
C VAL A 34 3.20 3.35 9.50
N VAL A 35 2.73 4.58 9.69
CA VAL A 35 1.66 5.16 8.87
C VAL A 35 2.10 5.24 7.41
N SER A 36 3.35 5.62 7.13
CA SER A 36 3.89 5.67 5.77
C SER A 36 3.91 4.28 5.11
N ILE A 37 4.27 3.22 5.85
CA ILE A 37 4.24 1.83 5.37
C ILE A 37 2.81 1.38 5.02
N ASN A 38 1.82 1.72 5.87
CA ASN A 38 0.42 1.42 5.58
C ASN A 38 -0.03 2.12 4.28
N VAL A 39 0.32 3.40 4.14
CA VAL A 39 -0.01 4.22 2.98
C VAL A 39 0.66 3.73 1.69
N ILE A 40 1.86 3.15 1.77
CA ILE A 40 2.51 2.44 0.64
C ILE A 40 1.71 1.18 0.31
N SER A 41 1.33 0.40 1.31
CA SER A 41 0.59 -0.86 1.12
C SER A 41 -0.73 -0.63 0.37
N THR A 42 -1.47 0.42 0.72
CA THR A 42 -2.70 0.80 -0.01
C THR A 42 -2.43 1.14 -1.48
N LYS A 43 -1.33 1.85 -1.79
CA LYS A 43 -0.98 2.18 -3.18
C LYS A 43 -0.63 0.95 -3.99
N VAL A 44 0.12 0.02 -3.39
CA VAL A 44 0.46 -1.26 -4.01
C VAL A 44 -0.80 -2.09 -4.27
N THR A 45 -1.74 -2.17 -3.33
CA THR A 45 -3.04 -2.81 -3.56
C THR A 45 -3.75 -2.24 -4.78
N VAL A 46 -3.84 -0.91 -4.88
CA VAL A 46 -4.53 -0.26 -6.01
C VAL A 46 -3.78 -0.52 -7.33
N LEU A 47 -2.44 -0.52 -7.32
CA LEU A 47 -1.64 -0.89 -8.49
C LEU A 47 -1.92 -2.32 -8.94
N ILE A 48 -2.01 -3.29 -8.03
CA ILE A 48 -2.36 -4.68 -8.36
C ILE A 48 -3.76 -4.74 -8.98
N ALA A 49 -4.73 -4.00 -8.44
CA ALA A 49 -6.08 -3.93 -9.00
C ALA A 49 -6.10 -3.31 -10.40
N VAL A 50 -5.30 -2.26 -10.66
CA VAL A 50 -5.16 -1.67 -11.99
C VAL A 50 -4.51 -2.68 -12.96
N ILE A 51 -3.50 -3.43 -12.52
CA ILE A 51 -2.87 -4.50 -13.32
C ILE A 51 -3.91 -5.58 -13.67
N ALA A 52 -4.80 -5.95 -12.75
CA ALA A 52 -5.88 -6.91 -13.03
C ALA A 52 -6.73 -6.48 -14.23
N VAL A 53 -7.10 -5.19 -14.27
CA VAL A 53 -7.89 -4.61 -15.36
C VAL A 53 -7.08 -4.52 -16.66
N LEU A 54 -5.79 -4.15 -16.58
CA LEU A 54 -4.93 -4.03 -17.76
C LEU A 54 -4.56 -5.38 -18.39
N THR A 55 -4.49 -6.44 -17.59
CA THR A 55 -4.14 -7.80 -18.03
C THR A 55 -5.36 -8.69 -18.30
N GLU A 56 -6.57 -8.18 -18.03
CA GLU A 56 -7.84 -8.91 -18.13
C GLU A 56 -7.86 -10.22 -17.31
N GLN A 57 -7.08 -10.26 -16.22
CA GLN A 57 -6.96 -11.43 -15.34
C GLN A 57 -7.52 -11.12 -13.96
N ASN A 58 -8.70 -11.67 -13.68
CA ASN A 58 -9.38 -11.48 -12.39
C ASN A 58 -8.59 -12.06 -11.19
N ALA A 59 -7.69 -13.01 -11.40
CA ALA A 59 -6.86 -13.58 -10.32
C ALA A 59 -6.04 -12.52 -9.57
N PHE A 60 -5.68 -11.41 -10.22
CA PHE A 60 -4.99 -10.30 -9.56
C PHE A 60 -5.87 -9.53 -8.58
N ILE A 61 -7.20 -9.55 -8.73
CA ILE A 61 -8.12 -8.95 -7.75
C ILE A 61 -8.05 -9.69 -6.42
N ASP A 62 -7.98 -11.03 -6.45
CA ASP A 62 -7.84 -11.84 -5.23
C ASP A 62 -6.53 -11.50 -4.51
N VAL A 63 -5.43 -11.36 -5.28
CA VAL A 63 -4.13 -10.92 -4.75
C VAL A 63 -4.22 -9.52 -4.14
N ALA A 64 -4.92 -8.58 -4.79
CA ALA A 64 -5.10 -7.22 -4.28
C ALA A 64 -5.84 -7.21 -2.93
N ILE A 65 -6.90 -8.01 -2.80
CA ILE A 65 -7.69 -8.12 -1.56
C ILE A 65 -6.83 -8.70 -0.44
N ILE A 66 -6.11 -9.80 -0.68
CA ILE A 66 -5.21 -10.40 0.31
C ILE A 66 -4.13 -9.40 0.73
N TYR A 67 -3.54 -8.68 -0.21
CA TYR A 67 -2.52 -7.68 0.08
C TYR A 67 -3.07 -6.52 0.93
N ALA A 68 -4.29 -6.05 0.65
CA ALA A 68 -4.96 -5.03 1.46
C ALA A 68 -5.17 -5.51 2.91
N MET A 69 -5.64 -6.75 3.08
CA MET A 69 -5.84 -7.33 4.41
C MET A 69 -4.51 -7.46 5.17
N MET A 70 -3.45 -7.95 4.51
CA MET A 70 -2.13 -8.09 5.12
C MET A 70 -1.55 -6.75 5.55
N GLY A 71 -1.63 -5.72 4.70
CA GLY A 71 -1.14 -4.37 5.03
C GLY A 71 -1.87 -3.76 6.24
N PHE A 72 -3.18 -3.96 6.33
CA PHE A 72 -3.98 -3.50 7.46
C PHE A 72 -3.63 -4.23 8.76
N ILE A 73 -3.52 -5.57 8.71
CA ILE A 73 -3.13 -6.39 9.88
C ILE A 73 -1.74 -6.01 10.37
N ALA A 74 -0.77 -5.84 9.46
CA ALA A 74 0.59 -5.43 9.81
C ALA A 74 0.58 -4.08 10.54
N THR A 75 -0.22 -3.12 10.07
CA THR A 75 -0.34 -1.80 10.70
C THR A 75 -0.95 -1.89 12.10
N ILE A 76 -2.01 -2.68 12.29
CA ILE A 76 -2.59 -2.91 13.62
C ILE A 76 -1.58 -3.55 14.57
N ALA A 77 -0.87 -4.58 14.11
CA ALA A 77 0.11 -5.29 14.93
C ALA A 77 1.21 -4.35 15.41
N VAL A 78 1.72 -3.50 14.53
CA VAL A 78 2.76 -2.53 14.87
C VAL A 78 2.23 -1.41 15.76
N SER A 79 1.04 -0.87 15.50
CA SER A 79 0.40 0.12 16.39
C SER A 79 0.22 -0.42 17.81
N LYS A 80 -0.27 -1.67 17.94
CA LYS A 80 -0.44 -2.32 19.24
C LYS A 80 0.90 -2.54 19.96
N TYR A 81 1.95 -2.90 19.21
CA TYR A 81 3.30 -3.02 19.76
C TYR A 81 3.84 -1.68 20.27
N ILE A 82 3.62 -0.58 19.53
CA ILE A 82 4.03 0.77 19.96
C ILE A 82 3.29 1.21 21.22
N GLU A 83 2.00 0.93 21.33
CA GLU A 83 1.18 1.34 22.47
C GLU A 83 1.45 0.51 23.74
N LYS A 84 1.52 -0.82 23.61
CA LYS A 84 1.55 -1.74 24.77
C LYS A 84 2.93 -2.36 25.02
N GLY A 85 3.89 -2.17 24.13
CA GLY A 85 5.21 -2.83 24.17
C GLY A 85 5.16 -4.34 23.95
N LYS A 86 3.97 -4.92 23.71
CA LYS A 86 3.73 -6.36 23.52
C LYS A 86 2.56 -6.55 22.55
N ILE A 87 2.66 -7.56 21.69
CA ILE A 87 1.61 -7.90 20.72
C ILE A 87 0.51 -8.77 21.38
N TYR A 88 0.87 -9.52 22.43
CA TYR A 88 0.01 -10.42 23.20
C TYR A 88 0.08 -10.08 24.68
#